data_AF-A0A843GYA9-F1
#
_entry.id   AF-A0A843GYA9-F1
#
_cell.length_a   1.000
_cell.length_b   1.000
_cell.length_c   1.000
_cell.angle_alpha   90.00
_cell.angle_beta   90.00
_cell.angle_gamma   90.00
#
_symmetry.space_group_name_H-M   'P 1'
#
loop_
_entity.id
_entity.type
_entity.pdbx_description
1 polymer ?
#
loop_
_entity_poly.entity_id
_entity_poly.type
_entity_poly.pdbx_seq_one_letter_code
_entity_poly.pdbx_strand_id
1 'polypeptide(L)'
;MSFFRKKWKLHLYLNGIYVGKVNIEPNEKPSEKSYILHCWFKKQIFKSNHIRTIVHPTRFLYIDENKKQIHYSFVFEEGVEE
;
A
#
# COMPACT_ATOMS: atom_id res chain seq x y z
N MET A 1 -3.21 29.91 4.31
CA MET A 1 -2.12 29.36 3.45
C MET A 1 -2.01 27.87 3.72
N SER A 2 -2.70 27.03 2.94
CA SER A 2 -2.62 25.57 3.12
C SER A 2 -1.35 25.06 2.45
N PHE A 3 -0.29 24.87 3.24
CA PHE A 3 0.90 24.14 2.83
C PHE A 3 0.47 22.73 2.42
N PHE A 4 0.34 22.47 1.12
CA PHE A 4 0.25 21.11 0.59
C PHE A 4 1.60 20.42 0.85
N ARG A 5 1.83 19.95 2.08
CA ARG A 5 2.91 19.00 2.39
C ARG A 5 2.68 17.82 1.46
N LYS A 6 3.54 17.65 0.44
CA LYS A 6 3.54 16.47 -0.43
C LYS A 6 3.68 15.23 0.48
N LYS A 7 2.55 14.58 0.75
CA LYS A 7 2.50 13.33 1.52
C LYS A 7 3.26 12.26 0.74
N TRP A 8 4.03 11.43 1.44
CA TRP A 8 4.72 10.33 0.82
C TRP A 8 3.70 9.28 0.38
N LYS A 9 3.99 8.54 -0.70
CA LYS A 9 3.12 7.48 -1.19
C LYS A 9 3.79 6.14 -0.96
N LEU A 10 3.15 5.28 -0.18
CA LEU A 10 3.54 3.89 -0.02
C LEU A 10 2.85 3.07 -1.10
N HIS A 11 3.63 2.52 -2.01
CA HIS A 11 3.21 1.60 -3.06
C HIS A 11 3.38 0.16 -2.57
N LEU A 12 2.32 -0.62 -2.70
CA LEU A 12 2.20 -1.93 -2.10
C LEU A 12 2.07 -3.00 -3.19
N TYR A 13 2.92 -4.01 -3.08
CA TYR A 13 3.07 -5.09 -4.06
C TYR A 13 2.81 -6.44 -3.41
N LEU A 14 2.05 -7.31 -4.09
CA LEU A 14 1.84 -8.69 -3.71
C LEU A 14 2.45 -9.59 -4.78
N ASN A 15 3.42 -10.44 -4.40
CA ASN A 15 4.14 -11.30 -5.34
C ASN A 15 4.69 -10.55 -6.58
N GLY A 16 5.18 -9.32 -6.38
CA GLY A 16 5.69 -8.45 -7.46
C GLY A 16 4.62 -7.71 -8.26
N ILE A 17 3.33 -7.96 -8.02
CA ILE A 17 2.22 -7.28 -8.69
C ILE A 17 1.81 -6.06 -7.87
N TYR A 18 1.71 -4.90 -8.52
CA TYR A 18 1.19 -3.69 -7.88
C TYR A 18 -0.29 -3.87 -7.53
N VAL A 19 -0.61 -3.70 -6.25
CA VAL A 19 -1.96 -3.87 -5.72
C VAL A 19 -2.61 -2.52 -5.43
N GLY A 20 -1.87 -1.61 -4.80
CA GLY A 20 -2.35 -0.26 -4.57
C GLY A 20 -1.35 0.63 -3.87
N LYS A 21 -1.83 1.79 -3.42
CA LYS A 21 -1.02 2.79 -2.74
C LYS A 21 -1.78 3.46 -1.61
N VAL A 22 -1.06 3.85 -0.57
CA VAL A 22 -1.57 4.62 0.57
C VAL A 22 -0.70 5.85 0.79
N ASN A 23 -1.27 6.93 1.31
CA ASN A 23 -0.50 8.12 1.65
C ASN A 23 0.03 7.97 3.07
N ILE A 24 1.33 8.17 3.25
CA ILE A 24 2.02 8.08 4.55
C ILE A 24 2.77 9.38 4.84
N GLU A 25 3.11 9.56 6.11
CA GLU A 25 3.98 10.65 6.55
C GLU A 25 5.46 10.30 6.32
N PRO A 26 6.33 11.30 6.06
CA PRO A 26 7.76 11.09 5.81
C PRO A 26 8.49 10.28 6.89
N ASN A 27 8.10 10.45 8.15
CA ASN A 27 8.74 9.79 9.30
C ASN A 27 7.99 8.53 9.75
N GLU A 28 6.95 8.12 9.03
CA GLU A 28 6.21 6.91 9.36
C GLU A 28 7.00 5.68 8.90
N LYS A 29 7.17 4.70 9.77
CA LYS A 29 7.77 3.40 9.44
C LYS A 29 6.68 2.44 8.97
N PRO A 30 6.53 2.19 7.65
CA PRO A 30 5.43 1.39 7.14
C PRO A 30 5.51 -0.08 7.55
N SER A 31 6.69 -0.61 7.90
CA SER A 31 6.83 -1.99 8.38
C SER A 31 6.26 -2.24 9.78
N GLU A 32 5.97 -1.20 10.56
CA GLU A 32 5.44 -1.34 11.93
C GLU A 32 3.93 -1.08 11.99
N LYS A 33 3.30 -0.76 10.85
CA LYS A 33 1.87 -0.46 10.76
C LYS A 33 1.20 -1.32 9.70
N SER A 34 0.01 -1.80 10.03
CA SER A 34 -0.88 -2.39 9.04
C SER A 34 -1.71 -1.30 8.37
N TYR A 35 -1.94 -1.45 7.07
CA TYR A 35 -2.69 -0.49 6.27
C TYR A 35 -3.95 -1.13 5.72
N ILE A 36 -5.04 -0.38 5.69
CA ILE A 36 -6.27 -0.82 5.04
C ILE A 36 -6.20 -0.38 3.58
N LEU A 37 -6.34 -1.34 2.68
CA LEU A 37 -6.25 -1.11 1.25
C LEU A 37 -7.54 -1.56 0.57
N HIS A 38 -8.13 -0.63 -0.17
CA HIS A 38 -9.29 -0.90 -1.00
C HIS A 38 -8.80 -1.30 -2.39
N CYS A 39 -8.92 -2.59 -2.70
CA CYS A 39 -8.57 -3.16 -4.00
C CYS A 39 -9.81 -3.19 -4.88
N TRP A 40 -9.82 -2.35 -5.91
CA TRP A 40 -10.87 -2.31 -6.92
C TRP A 40 -10.37 -2.98 -8.19
N PHE A 41 -11.21 -3.81 -8.82
CA PHE A 41 -10.96 -4.46 -10.11
C PHE A 41 -9.72 -5.39 -10.15
N LYS A 42 -9.36 -6.00 -9.02
CA LYS A 42 -8.22 -6.93 -8.92
C LYS A 42 -8.67 -8.39 -8.81
N LYS A 43 -9.67 -8.78 -9.62
CA LYS A 43 -10.26 -10.13 -9.62
C LYS A 43 -9.25 -11.26 -9.85
N GLN A 44 -8.19 -11.01 -10.61
CA GLN A 44 -7.13 -12.01 -10.84
C GLN A 44 -6.32 -12.34 -9.59
N ILE A 45 -6.22 -11.38 -8.67
CA ILE A 45 -5.45 -11.54 -7.43
C ILE A 45 -6.36 -12.01 -6.30
N PHE A 46 -7.56 -11.44 -6.25
CA PHE A 46 -8.44 -11.53 -5.09
C PHE A 46 -9.74 -12.28 -5.35
N LYS A 47 -9.98 -12.77 -6.58
CA LYS A 47 -11.22 -13.42 -7.06
C LYS A 47 -12.52 -12.59 -6.93
N SER A 48 -12.50 -11.48 -6.21
CA SER A 48 -13.58 -10.51 -6.10
C SER A 48 -13.23 -9.18 -6.79
N ASN A 49 -14.27 -8.42 -7.15
CA ASN A 49 -14.13 -7.11 -7.79
C ASN A 49 -13.81 -6.00 -6.79
N HIS A 50 -14.23 -6.17 -5.55
CA HIS A 50 -14.04 -5.24 -4.46
C HIS A 50 -13.59 -6.00 -3.22
N ILE A 51 -12.35 -5.76 -2.82
CA ILE A 51 -11.83 -6.30 -1.56
C ILE A 51 -11.32 -5.15 -0.73
N ARG A 52 -11.74 -5.15 0.54
CA ARG A 52 -11.09 -4.37 1.58
C ARG A 52 -10.22 -5.31 2.39
N THR A 53 -8.93 -5.06 2.36
CA THR A 53 -7.95 -5.93 3.02
C THR A 53 -7.04 -5.13 3.92
N ILE A 54 -6.62 -5.78 5.01
CA ILE A 54 -5.55 -5.31 5.86
C ILE A 54 -4.25 -5.91 5.32
N VAL A 55 -3.32 -5.03 4.97
CA VAL A 55 -2.02 -5.40 4.43
C VAL A 55 -0.92 -4.98 5.39
N HIS A 56 -0.01 -5.91 5.64
CA HIS A 56 1.17 -5.65 6.47
C HIS A 56 2.42 -5.59 5.58
N PRO A 57 3.08 -4.42 5.47
CA PRO A 57 4.30 -4.28 4.68
C PRO A 57 5.43 -5.10 5.31
N THR A 58 5.87 -6.16 4.64
CA THR A 58 6.88 -7.08 5.18
C THR A 58 8.26 -6.82 4.64
N ARG A 59 8.38 -6.58 3.33
CA ARG A 59 9.68 -6.46 2.67
C ARG A 59 9.80 -5.13 1.94
N PHE A 60 10.79 -4.34 2.34
CA PHE A 60 11.19 -3.14 1.61
C PHE A 60 11.71 -3.51 0.22
N LEU A 61 11.23 -2.82 -0.81
CA LEU A 61 11.72 -2.99 -2.18
C LEU A 61 12.70 -1.86 -2.52
N TYR A 62 12.22 -0.62 -2.57
CA TYR A 62 13.03 0.57 -2.84
C TYR A 62 12.30 1.85 -2.44
N ILE A 63 13.03 2.97 -2.42
CA ILE A 63 12.53 4.31 -2.16
C ILE A 63 12.89 5.23 -3.32
N ASP A 64 11.93 6.02 -3.78
CA ASP A 64 12.12 7.07 -4.78
C ASP A 64 11.92 8.42 -4.10
N GLU A 65 13.03 9.02 -3.64
CA GLU A 65 13.02 10.30 -2.91
C GLU A 65 12.57 11.47 -3.79
N ASN A 66 12.89 11.43 -5.10
CA ASN A 66 12.49 12.45 -6.07
C ASN A 66 10.96 12.52 -6.20
N LYS A 67 10.31 11.35 -6.24
CA LYS A 67 8.84 11.24 -6.34
C LYS A 67 8.14 11.16 -4.99
N LYS A 68 8.89 11.07 -3.89
CA LYS A 68 8.39 10.81 -2.51
C LYS A 68 7.54 9.55 -2.46
N GLN A 69 8.07 8.46 -3.01
CA GLN A 69 7.39 7.16 -3.07
C GLN A 69 8.23 6.10 -2.36
N ILE A 70 7.58 5.23 -1.62
CA ILE A 70 8.21 4.09 -0.95
C ILE A 70 7.53 2.84 -1.49
N HIS A 71 8.30 1.82 -1.86
CA HIS A 71 7.77 0.59 -2.43
C HIS A 71 8.04 -0.57 -1.47
N TYR A 72 6.97 -1.26 -1.07
CA TYR A 72 7.01 -2.41 -0.19
C TYR A 72 6.26 -3.59 -0.80
N SER A 73 6.79 -4.80 -0.58
CA SER A 73 5.96 -5.99 -0.64
C SER A 73 5.20 -6.16 0.67
N PHE A 74 3.97 -6.64 0.57
CA PHE A 74 3.15 -6.94 1.74
C PHE A 74 2.74 -8.41 1.73
N VAL A 75 2.39 -8.90 2.91
CA VAL A 75 1.66 -10.15 3.06
C VAL A 75 0.21 -9.83 3.37
N PHE A 76 -0.67 -10.63 2.78
CA PHE A 76 -2.10 -10.55 3.00
C PHE A 76 -2.42 -11.31 4.29
N GLU A 77 -2.96 -10.62 5.30
CA GLU A 77 -3.43 -11.27 6.52
C GLU A 77 -4.89 -11.68 6.36
N GLU A 78 -5.79 -10.74 6.13
CA GLU A 78 -7.22 -10.99 5.94
C GLU A 78 -7.83 -9.98 4.96
N GLY A 79 -8.82 -10.42 4.18
CA GLY A 79 -9.62 -9.55 3.34
C GLY A 79 -11.08 -9.94 3.41
N VAL A 80 -11.94 -8.94 3.60
CA VAL A 80 -13.38 -9.10 3.60
C VAL A 80 -13.86 -8.72 2.20
N GLU A 81 -14.66 -9.60 1.59
CA GLU A 81 -15.40 -9.28 0.37
C GLU A 81 -16.51 -8.29 0.75
N GLU A 82 -16.54 -7.13 0.08
CA GLU A 82 -17.62 -6.14 0.19
C GLU A 82 -18.63 -6.30 -0.95
#